data_AF-A0A6P2AT05-F1
#
_entry.id   AF-A0A6P2AT05-F1
#
_cell.length_a   1.000
_cell.length_b   1.000
_cell.length_c   1.000
_cell.angle_alpha   90.00
_cell.angle_beta   90.00
_cell.angle_gamma   90.00
#
_symmetry.space_group_name_H-M   'P 1'
#
loop_
_entity.id
_entity.type
_entity.pdbx_description
1 polymer ?
#
loop_
_entity_poly.entity_id
_entity_poly.type
_entity_poly.pdbx_seq_one_letter_code
_entity_poly.pdbx_strand_id
1 'polypeptide(L)'
;MGSLIAHEQFQTGRLREALRTAVEEVRDDPTDLDKRFLLAQLLCFAGDFERADKQCEVITQQDAEAVVVTNLLRQLIRAESNRQSFFTDGRLPDFITPPSDAMKMRIEVSVLIRDGDESAAAQRLGEANQQLDISAEVDGMTCEGFRDLDDLLAGVLEAHSANGHYYWFELKHVEHLTFQRPEQPCDLLWRPADVKIRNGHEGKVFVPVCYPGTQSVADDDEIRLGRATEWFGEENLVRGRGHRMYLVGDECQGLINLETIRIAQPATVGQKANAT
;
A
#
# COMPACT_ATOMS: atom_id res chain seq x y z
N MET A 1 -29.89 10.22 7.61
CA MET A 1 -28.63 10.13 8.36
C MET A 1 -28.00 11.51 8.30
N GLY A 2 -27.86 12.18 9.44
CA GLY A 2 -27.14 13.45 9.48
C GLY A 2 -25.69 13.18 9.07
N SER A 3 -25.17 13.97 8.14
CA SER A 3 -23.75 13.93 7.78
C SER A 3 -22.93 14.10 9.07
N LEU A 4 -22.05 13.15 9.37
CA LEU A 4 -21.15 13.23 10.53
C LEU A 4 -20.18 14.39 10.30
N ILE A 5 -20.05 15.31 11.26
CA ILE A 5 -19.20 16.50 11.11
C ILE A 5 -17.75 16.06 10.91
N ALA A 6 -17.33 15.02 11.63
CA ALA A 6 -16.03 14.39 11.45
C ALA A 6 -15.81 13.89 10.01
N HIS A 7 -16.84 13.34 9.37
CA HIS A 7 -16.74 12.84 7.99
C HIS A 7 -16.56 13.98 6.99
N GLU A 8 -17.28 15.09 7.14
CA GLU A 8 -17.11 16.27 6.29
C GLU A 8 -15.72 16.90 6.45
N GLN A 9 -15.22 16.97 7.68
CA GLN A 9 -13.86 17.43 7.96
C GLN A 9 -12.81 16.55 7.28
N PHE A 10 -12.98 15.23 7.34
CA PHE A 10 -12.11 14.28 6.64
C PHE A 10 -12.16 14.47 5.12
N GLN A 11 -13.36 14.56 4.53
CA GLN A 11 -13.53 14.80 3.09
C GLN A 11 -12.87 16.12 2.64
N THR A 12 -12.85 17.13 3.50
CA THR A 12 -12.25 18.43 3.22
C THR A 12 -10.76 18.53 3.59
N GLY A 13 -10.09 17.42 3.94
CA GLY A 13 -8.65 17.38 4.14
C GLY A 13 -8.18 17.70 5.56
N ARG A 14 -9.11 17.84 6.51
CA ARG A 14 -8.81 18.25 7.89
C ARG A 14 -8.76 17.04 8.80
N LEU A 15 -7.77 16.17 8.60
CA LEU A 15 -7.65 14.89 9.33
C LEU A 15 -7.57 15.08 10.84
N ARG A 16 -6.77 16.02 11.33
CA ARG A 16 -6.63 16.28 12.77
C ARG A 16 -7.93 16.76 13.41
N GLU A 17 -8.64 17.66 12.73
CA GLU A 17 -9.94 18.14 13.19
C GLU A 17 -10.97 17.01 13.16
N ALA A 18 -11.04 16.25 12.07
CA ALA A 18 -11.92 15.10 11.92
C ALA A 18 -11.73 14.08 13.04
N LEU A 19 -10.47 13.76 13.38
CA LEU A 19 -10.17 12.81 14.45
C LEU A 19 -10.64 13.30 15.81
N ARG A 20 -10.41 14.59 16.14
CA ARG A 20 -10.88 15.18 17.39
C ARG A 20 -12.41 15.15 17.47
N THR A 21 -13.09 15.57 16.40
CA THR A 21 -14.55 15.58 16.34
C THR A 21 -15.11 14.16 16.44
N ALA A 22 -14.52 13.17 15.78
CA ALA A 22 -14.97 11.78 15.85
C ALA A 22 -14.88 11.21 17.27
N VAL A 23 -13.85 11.59 18.04
CA VAL A 23 -13.73 11.20 19.46
C VAL A 23 -14.87 11.82 20.29
N GLU A 24 -15.20 13.08 20.05
CA GLU A 24 -16.31 13.76 20.72
C GLU A 24 -17.67 13.15 20.34
N GLU A 25 -17.91 12.89 19.07
CA GLU A 25 -19.13 12.27 18.55
C GLU A 25 -19.36 10.86 19.15
N VAL A 26 -18.32 10.02 19.25
CA VAL A 26 -18.41 8.70 19.89
C VAL A 26 -18.59 8.79 21.41
N ARG A 27 -18.03 9.82 22.06
CA ARG A 27 -18.22 10.03 23.50
C ARG A 27 -19.67 10.42 23.81
N ASP A 28 -20.25 11.27 22.97
CA ASP A 28 -21.59 11.79 23.16
C ASP A 28 -22.66 10.75 22.80
N ASP A 29 -22.36 9.83 21.87
CA ASP A 29 -23.22 8.70 21.50
C ASP A 29 -22.43 7.37 21.33
N PRO A 30 -22.08 6.70 22.44
CA PRO A 30 -21.19 5.53 22.43
C PRO A 30 -21.83 4.24 21.90
N THR A 31 -23.11 4.26 21.55
CA THR A 31 -23.82 3.11 20.95
C THR A 31 -23.95 3.22 19.44
N ASP A 32 -23.61 4.35 18.85
CA ASP A 32 -23.60 4.56 17.41
C ASP A 32 -22.36 3.90 16.78
N LEU A 33 -22.60 2.80 16.08
CA LEU A 33 -21.55 1.99 15.47
C LEU A 33 -20.91 2.69 14.27
N ASP A 34 -21.65 3.51 13.52
CA ASP A 34 -21.13 4.22 12.35
C ASP A 34 -20.10 5.26 12.79
N LYS A 35 -20.38 5.99 13.88
CA LYS A 35 -19.42 6.92 14.50
C LYS A 35 -18.15 6.19 14.97
N ARG A 36 -18.30 5.02 15.61
CA ARG A 36 -17.16 4.21 16.06
C ARG A 36 -16.32 3.69 14.89
N PHE A 37 -16.98 3.25 13.83
CA PHE A 37 -16.30 2.74 12.65
C PHE A 37 -15.53 3.86 11.95
N LEU A 38 -16.13 5.04 11.79
CA LEU A 38 -15.43 6.23 11.28
C LEU A 38 -14.22 6.58 12.17
N LEU A 39 -14.38 6.61 13.49
CA LEU A 39 -13.27 6.86 14.41
C LEU A 39 -12.13 5.84 14.23
N ALA A 40 -12.45 4.54 14.10
CA ALA A 40 -11.47 3.49 13.85
C ALA A 40 -10.68 3.75 12.56
N GLN A 41 -11.37 4.13 11.48
CA GLN A 41 -10.74 4.46 10.20
C GLN A 41 -9.84 5.70 10.31
N LEU A 42 -10.30 6.77 10.95
CA LEU A 42 -9.51 8.00 11.15
C LEU A 42 -8.26 7.74 12.02
N LEU A 43 -8.35 6.85 13.01
CA LEU A 43 -7.21 6.40 13.79
C LEU A 43 -6.19 5.66 12.90
N CYS A 44 -6.64 4.87 11.93
CA CYS A 44 -5.74 4.23 10.95
C CYS A 44 -4.99 5.26 10.10
N PHE A 45 -5.67 6.30 9.61
CA PHE A 45 -4.99 7.42 8.91
C PHE A 45 -3.98 8.12 9.80
N ALA A 46 -4.29 8.24 11.10
CA ALA A 46 -3.40 8.85 12.04
C ALA A 46 -2.18 7.99 12.41
N GLY A 47 -2.17 6.71 12.03
CA GLY A 47 -1.16 5.72 12.43
C GLY A 47 -1.39 5.13 13.84
N ASP A 48 -2.53 5.41 14.47
CA ASP A 48 -2.87 4.95 15.81
C ASP A 48 -3.62 3.60 15.77
N PHE A 49 -2.90 2.59 15.29
CA PHE A 49 -3.45 1.25 15.02
C PHE A 49 -3.92 0.52 16.27
N GLU A 50 -3.26 0.72 17.41
CA GLU A 50 -3.68 0.11 18.68
C GLU A 50 -5.05 0.63 19.09
N ARG A 51 -5.31 1.95 19.00
CA ARG A 51 -6.62 2.51 19.31
C ARG A 51 -7.66 2.18 18.25
N ALA A 52 -7.26 2.07 16.99
CA ALA A 52 -8.17 1.62 15.92
C ALA A 52 -8.67 0.18 16.17
N ASP A 53 -7.77 -0.75 16.50
CA ASP A 53 -8.15 -2.15 16.80
C ASP A 53 -9.10 -2.24 18.00
N LYS A 54 -8.84 -1.44 19.06
CA LYS A 54 -9.75 -1.33 20.22
C LYS A 54 -11.15 -0.84 19.84
N GLN A 55 -11.29 0.08 18.87
CA GLN A 55 -12.62 0.46 18.38
C GLN A 55 -13.31 -0.71 17.68
N CYS A 56 -12.59 -1.46 16.85
CA CYS A 56 -13.13 -2.66 16.21
C CYS A 56 -13.61 -3.69 17.24
N GLU A 57 -12.86 -3.93 18.31
CA GLU A 57 -13.26 -4.85 19.39
C GLU A 57 -14.56 -4.42 20.06
N VAL A 58 -14.72 -3.12 20.35
CA VAL A 58 -15.94 -2.57 20.94
C VAL A 58 -17.12 -2.72 19.98
N ILE A 59 -16.95 -2.42 18.69
CA ILE A 59 -18.00 -2.57 17.68
C ILE A 59 -18.46 -4.03 17.63
N THR A 60 -17.52 -4.99 17.56
CA THR A 60 -17.83 -6.42 17.55
C THR A 60 -18.58 -6.89 18.80
N GLN A 61 -18.29 -6.30 19.97
CA GLN A 61 -19.00 -6.62 21.22
C GLN A 61 -20.42 -6.05 21.25
N GLN A 62 -20.65 -4.91 20.60
CA GLN A 62 -21.95 -4.24 20.55
C GLN A 62 -22.89 -4.85 19.50
N ASP A 63 -22.33 -5.31 18.36
CA ASP A 63 -23.09 -5.94 17.29
C ASP A 63 -22.33 -7.10 16.64
N ALA A 64 -22.89 -8.31 16.78
CA ALA A 64 -22.33 -9.53 16.21
C ALA A 64 -22.44 -9.56 14.67
N GLU A 65 -23.36 -8.81 14.06
CA GLU A 65 -23.47 -8.73 12.60
C GLU A 65 -22.32 -7.93 11.99
N ALA A 66 -21.73 -7.00 12.76
CA ALA A 66 -20.56 -6.21 12.35
C ALA A 66 -19.24 -7.01 12.37
N VAL A 67 -19.22 -8.27 12.83
CA VAL A 67 -18.01 -9.11 12.97
C VAL A 67 -17.23 -9.21 11.65
N VAL A 68 -17.91 -9.37 10.51
CA VAL A 68 -17.24 -9.59 9.22
C VAL A 68 -16.44 -8.36 8.80
N VAL A 69 -17.08 -7.18 8.81
CA VAL A 69 -16.45 -5.92 8.39
C VAL A 69 -15.37 -5.48 9.37
N THR A 70 -15.61 -5.63 10.68
CA THR A 70 -14.61 -5.31 11.71
C THR A 70 -13.41 -6.23 11.63
N ASN A 71 -13.60 -7.55 11.44
CA ASN A 71 -12.49 -8.48 11.29
C ASN A 71 -11.60 -8.13 10.10
N LEU A 72 -12.18 -7.75 8.95
CA LEU A 72 -11.39 -7.32 7.81
C LEU A 72 -10.51 -6.13 8.17
N LEU A 73 -11.08 -5.08 8.77
CA LEU A 73 -10.32 -3.90 9.19
C LEU A 73 -9.19 -4.27 10.17
N ARG A 74 -9.46 -5.13 11.15
CA ARG A 74 -8.43 -5.63 12.09
C ARG A 74 -7.31 -6.37 11.39
N GLN A 75 -7.61 -7.19 10.38
CA GLN A 75 -6.57 -7.85 9.59
C GLN A 75 -5.74 -6.86 8.77
N LEU A 76 -6.35 -5.83 8.19
CA LEU A 76 -5.62 -4.77 7.48
C LEU A 76 -4.72 -3.96 8.42
N ILE A 77 -5.21 -3.63 9.63
CA ILE A 77 -4.41 -3.00 10.69
C ILE A 77 -3.18 -3.85 11.04
N ARG A 78 -3.38 -5.17 11.21
CA ARG A 78 -2.29 -6.10 11.48
C ARG A 78 -1.26 -6.15 10.34
N ALA A 79 -1.73 -6.20 9.09
CA ALA A 79 -0.85 -6.20 7.92
C ALA A 79 -0.05 -4.89 7.84
N GLU A 80 -0.68 -3.73 8.05
CA GLU A 80 0.01 -2.44 8.07
C GLU A 80 1.02 -2.33 9.23
N SER A 81 0.70 -2.89 10.41
CA SER A 81 1.65 -2.95 11.53
C SER A 81 2.88 -3.80 11.19
N ASN A 82 2.69 -4.93 10.50
CA ASN A 82 3.78 -5.74 9.99
C ASN A 82 4.60 -5.00 8.92
N ARG A 83 3.93 -4.26 8.04
CA ARG A 83 4.55 -3.39 7.03
C ARG A 83 5.42 -2.33 7.69
N GLN A 84 4.92 -1.62 8.70
CA GLN A 84 5.73 -0.65 9.44
C GLN A 84 6.96 -1.33 10.07
N SER A 85 6.77 -2.48 10.72
CA SER A 85 7.85 -3.26 11.33
C SER A 85 8.92 -3.70 10.33
N PHE A 86 8.60 -3.88 9.04
CA PHE A 86 9.61 -4.14 8.01
C PHE A 86 10.54 -2.95 7.83
N PHE A 87 9.97 -1.75 7.68
CA PHE A 87 10.73 -0.53 7.42
C PHE A 87 11.41 0.04 8.66
N THR A 88 10.93 -0.26 9.87
CA THR A 88 11.51 0.23 11.15
C THR A 88 12.37 -0.79 11.87
N ASP A 89 11.91 -2.05 11.95
CA ASP A 89 12.49 -3.07 12.83
C ASP A 89 13.07 -4.28 12.06
N GLY A 90 12.97 -4.28 10.73
CA GLY A 90 13.50 -5.33 9.87
C GLY A 90 12.70 -6.63 9.85
N ARG A 91 11.42 -6.62 10.28
CA ARG A 91 10.52 -7.77 10.10
C ARG A 91 10.32 -8.04 8.61
N LEU A 92 10.69 -9.22 8.11
CA LEU A 92 10.52 -9.53 6.69
C LEU A 92 9.03 -9.57 6.26
N PRO A 93 8.71 -9.13 5.03
CA PRO A 93 7.41 -9.39 4.43
C PRO A 93 7.24 -10.89 4.16
N ASP A 94 5.99 -11.30 3.98
CA ASP A 94 5.63 -12.64 3.53
C ASP A 94 5.86 -12.78 2.02
N PHE A 95 6.19 -13.99 1.58
CA PHE A 95 6.39 -14.32 0.17
C PHE A 95 5.63 -15.61 -0.18
N ILE A 96 4.97 -15.63 -1.33
CA ILE A 96 4.29 -16.84 -1.84
C ILE A 96 5.30 -17.87 -2.36
N THR A 97 6.37 -17.38 -2.98
CA THR A 97 7.51 -18.18 -3.43
C THR A 97 8.79 -17.63 -2.83
N PRO A 98 9.88 -18.41 -2.73
CA PRO A 98 11.16 -17.88 -2.30
C PRO A 98 11.55 -16.63 -3.11
N PRO A 99 12.04 -15.55 -2.48
CA PRO A 99 12.38 -14.32 -3.17
C PRO A 99 13.54 -14.54 -4.15
N SER A 100 13.50 -13.87 -5.31
CA SER A 100 14.64 -13.84 -6.22
C SER A 100 15.83 -13.09 -5.62
N ASP A 101 16.98 -13.18 -6.27
CA ASP A 101 18.17 -12.46 -5.80
C ASP A 101 17.98 -10.94 -5.87
N ALA A 102 17.29 -10.42 -6.90
CA ALA A 102 16.94 -9.00 -6.96
C ALA A 102 16.03 -8.56 -5.80
N MET A 103 15.09 -9.41 -5.40
CA MET A 103 14.22 -9.13 -4.25
C MET A 103 15.00 -9.19 -2.93
N LYS A 104 15.91 -10.16 -2.75
CA LYS A 104 16.82 -10.21 -1.59
C LYS A 104 17.69 -8.96 -1.51
N MET A 105 18.24 -8.50 -2.63
CA MET A 105 19.00 -7.25 -2.69
C MET A 105 18.16 -6.05 -2.24
N ARG A 106 16.89 -5.94 -2.64
CA ARG A 106 15.99 -4.87 -2.14
C ARG A 106 15.73 -4.96 -0.64
N ILE A 107 15.58 -6.17 -0.09
CA ILE A 107 15.48 -6.37 1.36
C ILE A 107 16.76 -5.88 2.06
N GLU A 108 17.93 -6.18 1.50
CA GLU A 108 19.22 -5.70 2.02
C GLU A 108 19.34 -4.18 1.92
N VAL A 109 18.84 -3.54 0.84
CA VAL A 109 18.76 -2.08 0.72
C VAL A 109 17.94 -1.49 1.88
N SER A 110 16.80 -2.10 2.22
CA SER A 110 15.98 -1.69 3.37
C SER A 110 16.76 -1.76 4.69
N VAL A 111 17.62 -2.77 4.87
CA VAL A 111 18.53 -2.87 6.03
C VAL A 111 19.54 -1.72 6.06
N LEU A 112 20.25 -1.51 4.95
CA LEU A 112 21.28 -0.47 4.83
C LEU A 112 20.71 0.94 5.07
N ILE A 113 19.50 1.20 4.57
CA ILE A 113 18.76 2.43 4.83
C ILE A 113 18.50 2.63 6.34
N ARG A 114 18.06 1.58 7.05
CA ARG A 114 17.81 1.68 8.50
C ARG A 114 19.10 1.93 9.28
N ASP A 115 20.20 1.34 8.84
CA ASP A 115 21.51 1.51 9.45
C ASP A 115 22.16 2.87 9.09
N GLY A 116 21.55 3.64 8.19
CA GLY A 116 22.00 4.96 7.75
C GLY A 116 23.13 4.94 6.72
N ASP A 117 23.42 3.78 6.11
CA ASP A 117 24.43 3.64 5.05
C ASP A 117 23.79 3.85 3.67
N GLU A 118 23.44 5.10 3.36
CA GLU A 118 22.77 5.48 2.12
C GLU A 118 23.62 5.19 0.87
N SER A 119 24.95 5.30 0.98
CA SER A 119 25.86 5.01 -0.12
C SER A 119 25.85 3.52 -0.47
N ALA A 120 25.96 2.64 0.53
CA ALA A 120 25.87 1.19 0.28
C ALA A 120 24.47 0.80 -0.20
N ALA A 121 23.42 1.43 0.34
CA ALA A 121 22.04 1.22 -0.09
C ALA A 121 21.86 1.56 -1.57
N ALA A 122 22.33 2.72 -2.03
CA ALA A 122 22.26 3.13 -3.43
C ALA A 122 23.04 2.18 -4.36
N GLN A 123 24.24 1.74 -3.95
CA GLN A 123 25.02 0.78 -4.72
C GLN A 123 24.29 -0.56 -4.88
N ARG A 124 23.79 -1.13 -3.77
CA ARG A 124 23.06 -2.41 -3.77
C ARG A 124 21.75 -2.30 -4.54
N LEU A 125 21.09 -1.14 -4.49
CA LEU A 125 19.90 -0.90 -5.28
C LEU A 125 20.20 -0.86 -6.78
N GLY A 126 21.32 -0.24 -7.18
CA GLY A 126 21.79 -0.26 -8.56
C GLY A 126 21.98 -1.69 -9.09
N GLU A 127 22.52 -2.60 -8.27
CA GLU A 127 22.63 -4.03 -8.59
C GLU A 127 21.25 -4.68 -8.78
N ALA A 128 20.31 -4.43 -7.86
CA ALA A 128 18.94 -4.94 -7.95
C ALA A 128 18.19 -4.43 -9.19
N ASN A 129 18.46 -3.19 -9.62
CA ASN A 129 17.84 -2.54 -10.77
C ASN A 129 18.34 -3.06 -12.12
N GLN A 130 19.44 -3.81 -12.19
CA GLN A 130 19.92 -4.41 -13.45
C GLN A 130 18.92 -5.38 -14.08
N GLN A 131 17.99 -5.92 -13.27
CA GLN A 131 16.92 -6.82 -13.70
C GLN A 131 15.55 -6.13 -13.77
N LEU A 132 15.50 -4.82 -13.55
CA LEU A 132 14.27 -4.04 -13.56
C LEU A 132 13.99 -3.55 -14.98
N ASP A 133 13.36 -4.42 -15.77
CA ASP A 133 12.80 -4.08 -17.07
C ASP A 133 11.40 -4.68 -17.16
N ILE A 134 10.39 -3.82 -17.03
CA ILE A 134 8.99 -4.23 -16.94
C ILE A 134 8.21 -3.40 -17.95
N SER A 135 7.69 -4.05 -18.98
CA SER A 135 6.66 -3.45 -19.84
C SER A 135 5.28 -3.81 -19.30
N ALA A 136 4.32 -2.89 -19.44
CA ALA A 136 2.96 -3.10 -18.99
C ALA A 136 1.95 -2.42 -19.92
N GLU A 137 0.71 -2.89 -19.88
CA GLU A 137 -0.46 -2.14 -20.33
C GLU A 137 -1.19 -1.64 -19.09
N VAL A 138 -1.32 -0.32 -18.97
CA VAL A 138 -1.98 0.36 -17.85
C VAL A 138 -3.16 1.14 -18.41
N ASP A 139 -4.37 0.78 -17.98
CA ASP A 139 -5.63 1.40 -18.44
C ASP A 139 -5.74 1.48 -19.98
N GLY A 140 -5.27 0.42 -20.65
CA GLY A 140 -5.27 0.29 -22.11
C GLY A 140 -4.09 0.96 -22.83
N MET A 141 -3.16 1.59 -22.10
CA MET A 141 -1.96 2.21 -22.65
C MET A 141 -0.72 1.35 -22.39
N THR A 142 -0.04 0.94 -23.46
CA THR A 142 1.24 0.21 -23.34
C THR A 142 2.37 1.16 -22.96
N CYS A 143 3.22 0.74 -22.03
CA CYS A 143 4.43 1.43 -21.63
C CYS A 143 5.59 0.46 -21.39
N GLU A 144 6.81 0.98 -21.58
CA GLU A 144 8.05 0.34 -21.16
C GLU A 144 8.55 1.01 -19.87
N GLY A 145 9.34 0.30 -19.07
CA GLY A 145 9.88 0.83 -17.81
C GLY A 145 8.84 1.08 -16.71
N PHE A 146 7.72 0.36 -16.72
CA PHE A 146 6.71 0.46 -15.67
C PHE A 146 7.29 0.12 -14.30
N ARG A 147 7.15 1.02 -13.33
CA ARG A 147 7.69 0.85 -11.98
C ARG A 147 6.98 1.74 -10.97
N ASP A 148 7.10 1.36 -9.70
CA ASP A 148 6.87 2.33 -8.63
C ASP A 148 7.97 3.44 -8.71
N LEU A 149 7.57 4.69 -8.46
CA LEU A 149 8.51 5.81 -8.43
C LEU A 149 9.37 5.84 -7.16
N ASP A 150 8.99 5.13 -6.09
CA ASP A 150 9.90 4.87 -4.97
C ASP A 150 10.97 3.85 -5.40
N ASP A 151 12.23 4.25 -5.29
CA ASP A 151 13.37 3.49 -5.78
C ASP A 151 13.53 2.12 -5.12
N LEU A 152 13.24 2.02 -3.82
CA LEU A 152 13.28 0.76 -3.10
C LEU A 152 12.19 -0.18 -3.60
N LEU A 153 11.00 0.36 -3.87
CA LEU A 153 9.80 -0.39 -4.27
C LEU A 153 9.63 -0.53 -5.79
N ALA A 154 10.54 0.00 -6.61
CA ALA A 154 10.40 0.10 -8.06
C ALA A 154 9.88 -1.17 -8.78
N GLY A 155 10.41 -2.34 -8.42
CA GLY A 155 10.01 -3.63 -8.98
C GLY A 155 9.06 -4.45 -8.09
N VAL A 156 8.45 -3.82 -7.09
CA VAL A 156 7.73 -4.48 -6.00
C VAL A 156 6.29 -3.97 -5.96
N LEU A 157 5.34 -4.90 -5.90
CA LEU A 157 3.96 -4.63 -5.50
C LEU A 157 3.82 -5.00 -4.03
N GLU A 158 3.57 -4.00 -3.19
CA GLU A 158 3.14 -4.20 -1.80
C GLU A 158 1.66 -4.59 -1.75
N ALA A 159 1.31 -5.53 -0.88
CA ALA A 159 -0.08 -5.97 -0.73
C ALA A 159 -0.39 -6.51 0.67
N HIS A 160 -1.58 -6.20 1.15
CA HIS A 160 -2.16 -6.80 2.35
C HIS A 160 -3.18 -7.87 1.96
N SER A 161 -3.21 -8.95 2.71
CA SER A 161 -4.24 -9.97 2.56
C SER A 161 -5.33 -9.85 3.62
N ALA A 162 -6.50 -10.41 3.32
CA ALA A 162 -7.63 -10.44 4.26
C ALA A 162 -7.37 -11.27 5.53
N ASN A 163 -6.25 -12.00 5.62
CA ASN A 163 -5.81 -12.74 6.81
C ASN A 163 -4.64 -12.08 7.56
N GLY A 164 -4.33 -10.81 7.25
CA GLY A 164 -3.44 -9.96 8.04
C GLY A 164 -1.95 -10.16 7.76
N HIS A 165 -1.62 -10.68 6.58
CA HIS A 165 -0.25 -10.78 6.09
C HIS A 165 0.10 -9.59 5.20
N TYR A 166 1.39 -9.25 5.20
CA TYR A 166 1.96 -8.20 4.38
C TYR A 166 2.93 -8.83 3.39
N TYR A 167 2.62 -8.73 2.11
CA TYR A 167 3.35 -9.37 1.03
C TYR A 167 4.13 -8.37 0.19
N TRP A 168 5.29 -8.83 -0.27
CA TRP A 168 6.01 -8.27 -1.41
C TRP A 168 5.90 -9.22 -2.59
N PHE A 169 5.30 -8.74 -3.68
CA PHE A 169 5.28 -9.43 -4.96
C PHE A 169 6.29 -8.77 -5.91
N GLU A 170 7.07 -9.57 -6.64
CA GLU A 170 7.85 -9.05 -7.77
C GLU A 170 6.88 -8.69 -8.90
N LEU A 171 6.89 -7.42 -9.34
CA LEU A 171 5.96 -6.93 -10.37
C LEU A 171 6.00 -7.78 -11.65
N LYS A 172 7.18 -8.27 -12.06
CA LYS A 172 7.35 -9.16 -13.23
C LYS A 172 6.55 -10.48 -13.13
N HIS A 173 6.18 -10.91 -11.93
CA HIS A 173 5.37 -12.10 -11.67
C HIS A 173 3.88 -11.80 -11.56
N VAL A 174 3.49 -10.54 -11.42
CA VAL A 174 2.08 -10.13 -11.54
C VAL A 174 1.68 -10.29 -13.00
N GLU A 175 0.60 -11.01 -13.28
CA GLU A 175 0.02 -11.12 -14.62
C GLU A 175 -0.95 -9.97 -14.86
N HIS A 176 -1.83 -9.74 -13.88
CA HIS A 176 -2.89 -8.76 -13.97
C HIS A 176 -3.27 -8.25 -12.58
N LEU A 177 -3.59 -6.97 -12.49
CA LEU A 177 -4.14 -6.31 -11.32
C LEU A 177 -5.35 -5.48 -11.76
N THR A 178 -6.47 -5.63 -11.05
CA THR A 178 -7.68 -4.86 -11.26
C THR A 178 -8.07 -4.20 -9.95
N PHE A 179 -8.06 -2.87 -9.93
CA PHE A 179 -8.40 -2.12 -8.74
C PHE A 179 -9.90 -1.87 -8.64
N GLN A 180 -10.43 -2.00 -7.44
CA GLN A 180 -11.78 -1.57 -7.13
C GLN A 180 -11.79 -0.06 -6.87
N ARG A 181 -12.93 0.59 -7.14
CA ARG A 181 -13.12 1.99 -6.76
C ARG A 181 -13.23 2.09 -5.24
N PRO A 182 -12.62 3.11 -4.60
CA PRO A 182 -12.81 3.33 -3.17
C PRO A 182 -14.29 3.59 -2.85
N GLU A 183 -14.84 2.84 -1.89
CA GLU A 183 -16.23 2.98 -1.44
C GLU A 183 -16.32 3.50 0.01
N GLN A 184 -15.24 3.35 0.78
CA GLN A 184 -15.16 3.77 2.18
C GLN A 184 -13.78 4.38 2.52
N PRO A 185 -13.66 5.15 3.63
CA PRO A 185 -12.41 5.83 3.96
C PRO A 185 -11.17 4.94 3.99
N CYS A 186 -11.25 3.72 4.53
CA CYS A 186 -10.07 2.84 4.59
C CYS A 186 -9.58 2.35 3.21
N ASP A 187 -10.41 2.42 2.16
CA ASP A 187 -9.96 2.07 0.80
C ASP A 187 -8.98 3.12 0.25
N LEU A 188 -8.96 4.33 0.83
CA LEU A 188 -7.97 5.36 0.55
C LEU A 188 -6.65 5.14 1.32
N LEU A 189 -6.59 4.15 2.22
CA LEU A 189 -5.35 3.65 2.83
C LEU A 189 -4.91 2.34 2.20
N TRP A 190 -5.86 1.43 1.97
CA TRP A 190 -5.62 0.10 1.45
C TRP A 190 -6.64 -0.21 0.35
N ARG A 191 -6.27 0.11 -0.89
CA ARG A 191 -7.19 0.02 -2.02
C ARG A 191 -7.43 -1.45 -2.39
N PRO A 192 -8.69 -1.93 -2.40
CA PRO A 192 -8.97 -3.30 -2.79
C PRO A 192 -8.60 -3.53 -4.26
N ALA A 193 -7.98 -4.67 -4.55
CA ALA A 193 -7.64 -5.10 -5.89
C ALA A 193 -7.75 -6.62 -6.02
N ASP A 194 -8.10 -7.09 -7.21
CA ASP A 194 -7.96 -8.50 -7.57
C ASP A 194 -6.63 -8.65 -8.32
N VAL A 195 -5.77 -9.54 -7.82
CA VAL A 195 -4.45 -9.79 -8.37
C VAL A 195 -4.38 -11.22 -8.90
N LYS A 196 -3.81 -11.36 -10.09
CA LYS A 196 -3.45 -12.65 -10.67
C LYS A 196 -1.93 -12.74 -10.77
N ILE A 197 -1.35 -13.73 -10.10
CA ILE A 197 0.08 -14.02 -10.17
C ILE A 197 0.33 -15.09 -11.24
N ARG A 198 1.32 -14.86 -12.11
CA ARG A 198 1.70 -15.81 -13.16
C ARG A 198 2.05 -17.16 -12.55
N ASN A 199 1.46 -18.24 -13.07
CA ASN A 199 1.64 -19.60 -12.58
C ASN A 199 1.35 -19.77 -11.08
N GLY A 200 0.60 -18.83 -10.49
CA GLY A 200 0.30 -18.78 -9.07
C GLY A 200 -1.19 -18.62 -8.84
N HIS A 201 -1.53 -18.19 -7.63
CA HIS A 201 -2.90 -17.98 -7.23
C HIS A 201 -3.43 -16.62 -7.69
N GLU A 202 -4.73 -16.60 -7.98
CA GLU A 202 -5.52 -15.38 -8.13
C GLU A 202 -6.24 -15.12 -6.80
N GLY A 203 -6.35 -13.86 -6.40
CA GLY A 203 -7.03 -13.52 -5.16
C GLY A 203 -7.23 -12.03 -4.96
N LYS A 204 -8.02 -11.70 -3.93
CA LYS A 204 -8.24 -10.33 -3.49
C LYS A 204 -7.13 -9.91 -2.53
N VAL A 205 -6.56 -8.73 -2.78
CA VAL A 205 -5.55 -8.07 -1.96
C VAL A 205 -5.97 -6.61 -1.71
N PHE A 206 -5.28 -5.95 -0.79
CA PHE A 206 -5.46 -4.54 -0.50
C PHE A 206 -4.11 -3.84 -0.61
N VAL A 207 -3.97 -2.95 -1.58
CA VAL A 207 -2.69 -2.31 -1.91
C VAL A 207 -2.54 -1.03 -1.08
N PRO A 208 -1.44 -0.86 -0.32
CA PRO A 208 -1.20 0.38 0.42
C PRO A 208 -1.13 1.59 -0.51
N VAL A 209 -2.05 2.53 -0.31
CA VAL A 209 -2.22 3.74 -1.11
C VAL A 209 -1.12 4.75 -0.84
N CYS A 210 -0.55 4.74 0.36
CA CYS A 210 0.54 5.62 0.74
C CYS A 210 1.86 4.87 0.90
N TYR A 211 2.95 5.57 0.63
CA TYR A 211 4.31 5.10 0.89
C TYR A 211 4.57 4.86 2.38
N PRO A 212 5.55 4.00 2.74
CA PRO A 212 5.86 3.71 4.13
C PRO A 212 6.34 4.96 4.87
N GLY A 213 5.99 5.07 6.15
CA GLY A 213 6.36 6.23 6.99
C GLY A 213 5.50 7.48 6.80
N THR A 214 4.51 7.46 5.89
CA THR A 214 3.59 8.59 5.64
C THR A 214 2.89 9.07 6.92
N GLN A 215 2.46 8.18 7.80
CA GLN A 215 1.74 8.54 9.03
C GLN A 215 2.64 9.27 10.04
N SER A 216 3.97 9.17 9.90
CA SER A 216 4.95 9.83 10.77
C SER A 216 5.28 11.27 10.34
N VAL A 217 4.75 11.73 9.21
CA VAL A 217 4.94 13.12 8.77
C VAL A 217 4.15 14.04 9.69
N ALA A 218 4.87 14.78 10.51
CA ALA A 218 4.26 15.72 11.44
C ALA A 218 3.62 16.87 10.67
N ASP A 219 2.46 17.28 11.13
CA ASP A 219 1.79 18.49 10.73
C ASP A 219 1.38 18.67 9.25
N ASP A 220 1.39 17.61 8.44
CA ASP A 220 0.90 17.63 7.05
C ASP A 220 -0.27 16.64 6.83
N ASP A 221 -1.50 17.16 6.80
CA ASP A 221 -2.69 16.32 6.60
C ASP A 221 -2.86 15.90 5.12
N GLU A 222 -2.34 16.67 4.15
CA GLU A 222 -2.44 16.31 2.72
C GLU A 222 -1.57 15.09 2.39
N ILE A 223 -0.35 15.04 2.95
CA ILE A 223 0.53 13.86 2.86
C ILE A 223 -0.08 12.67 3.59
N ARG A 224 -0.55 12.85 4.84
CA ARG A 224 -1.12 11.74 5.65
C ARG A 224 -2.41 11.17 5.08
N LEU A 225 -3.19 11.98 4.36
CA LEU A 225 -4.40 11.54 3.66
C LEU A 225 -4.11 10.94 2.27
N GLY A 226 -2.85 10.92 1.81
CA GLY A 226 -2.50 10.42 0.50
C GLY A 226 -3.02 11.29 -0.65
N ARG A 227 -3.10 12.61 -0.44
CA ARG A 227 -3.55 13.60 -1.45
C ARG A 227 -2.40 14.29 -2.15
N ALA A 228 -1.21 14.22 -1.56
CA ALA A 228 0.02 14.70 -2.12
C ALA A 228 1.10 13.62 -2.00
N THR A 229 2.16 13.79 -2.78
CA THR A 229 3.38 12.98 -2.69
C THR A 229 4.57 13.91 -2.49
N GLU A 230 5.40 13.60 -1.51
CA GLU A 230 6.68 14.25 -1.28
C GLU A 230 7.81 13.24 -1.57
N TRP A 231 8.88 13.72 -2.20
CA TRP A 231 10.06 12.92 -2.54
C TRP A 231 11.25 13.33 -1.69
N PHE A 232 11.98 12.36 -1.16
CA PHE A 232 13.17 12.60 -0.33
C PHE A 232 14.26 11.56 -0.64
N GLY A 233 15.51 11.88 -0.32
CA GLY A 233 16.67 11.03 -0.60
C GLY A 233 17.64 11.68 -1.59
N GLU A 234 18.55 10.88 -2.13
CA GLU A 234 19.58 11.31 -3.09
C GLU A 234 19.31 10.72 -4.48
N GLU A 235 20.01 11.22 -5.52
CA GLU A 235 19.71 10.94 -6.95
C GLU A 235 19.54 9.45 -7.32
N ASN A 236 20.17 8.52 -6.59
CA ASN A 236 20.13 7.08 -6.87
C ASN A 236 19.32 6.27 -5.83
N LEU A 237 18.65 6.96 -4.90
CA LEU A 237 17.79 6.36 -3.87
C LEU A 237 16.76 7.40 -3.42
N VAL A 238 15.79 7.67 -4.27
CA VAL A 238 14.66 8.56 -4.00
C VAL A 238 13.47 7.75 -3.49
N ARG A 239 12.93 8.15 -2.34
CA ARG A 239 11.78 7.52 -1.71
C ARG A 239 10.61 8.48 -1.60
N GLY A 240 9.41 7.92 -1.59
CA GLY A 240 8.18 8.68 -1.51
C GLY A 240 7.60 8.75 -0.09
N ARG A 241 6.84 9.80 0.20
CA ARG A 241 5.88 9.92 1.32
C ARG A 241 4.56 10.45 0.78
N GLY A 242 3.46 10.04 1.38
CA GLY A 242 2.13 10.34 0.87
C GLY A 242 1.72 9.38 -0.24
N HIS A 243 0.99 9.86 -1.24
CA HIS A 243 0.34 9.03 -2.25
C HIS A 243 1.35 8.24 -3.09
N ARG A 244 1.08 6.95 -3.30
CA ARG A 244 1.88 6.09 -4.16
C ARG A 244 1.71 6.47 -5.63
N MET A 245 2.82 6.57 -6.34
CA MET A 245 2.88 6.96 -7.74
C MET A 245 3.63 5.91 -8.57
N TYR A 246 3.15 5.65 -9.77
CA TYR A 246 3.82 4.78 -10.75
C TYR A 246 4.29 5.59 -11.95
N LEU A 247 5.42 5.19 -12.52
CA LEU A 247 5.86 5.62 -13.84
C LEU A 247 5.14 4.77 -14.89
N VAL A 248 4.37 5.42 -15.75
CA VAL A 248 3.64 4.81 -16.87
C VAL A 248 4.14 5.47 -18.15
N GLY A 249 5.18 4.89 -18.74
CA GLY A 249 5.92 5.52 -19.84
C GLY A 249 6.67 6.74 -19.33
N ASP A 250 6.28 7.94 -19.80
CA ASP A 250 6.86 9.21 -19.34
C ASP A 250 5.96 9.95 -18.33
N GLU A 251 4.81 9.38 -17.97
CA GLU A 251 3.85 10.00 -17.06
C GLU A 251 3.89 9.41 -15.65
N CYS A 252 3.64 10.26 -14.66
CA CYS A 252 3.47 9.84 -13.26
C CYS A 252 1.98 9.68 -12.97
N GLN A 253 1.54 8.47 -12.64
CA GLN A 253 0.15 8.14 -12.35
C GLN A 253 -0.02 7.71 -10.89
N GLY A 254 -0.90 8.38 -10.16
CA GLY A 254 -1.21 8.04 -8.77
C GLY A 254 -2.01 6.76 -8.67
N LEU A 255 -1.68 5.90 -7.69
CA LEU A 255 -2.30 4.58 -7.52
C LEU A 255 -3.82 4.65 -7.53
N ILE A 256 -4.44 5.69 -6.96
CA ILE A 256 -5.89 5.81 -6.82
C ILE A 256 -6.62 5.97 -8.16
N ASN A 257 -5.91 6.44 -9.19
CA ASN A 257 -6.46 6.72 -10.52
C ASN A 257 -6.36 5.51 -11.46
N LEU A 258 -5.51 4.53 -11.13
CA LEU A 258 -5.31 3.34 -11.96
C LEU A 258 -6.52 2.42 -11.88
N GLU A 259 -6.99 1.85 -12.98
CA GLU A 259 -8.07 0.84 -12.95
C GLU A 259 -7.51 -0.57 -13.16
N THR A 260 -6.60 -0.73 -14.11
CA THR A 260 -6.04 -2.02 -14.52
C THR A 260 -4.56 -1.92 -14.88
N ILE A 261 -3.82 -2.97 -14.51
CA ILE A 261 -2.42 -3.15 -14.91
C ILE A 261 -2.29 -4.58 -15.45
N ARG A 262 -1.70 -4.73 -16.64
CA ARG A 262 -1.29 -6.02 -17.21
C ARG A 262 0.20 -5.97 -17.48
N ILE A 263 0.97 -6.80 -16.79
CA ILE A 263 2.40 -6.86 -17.05
C ILE A 263 2.63 -7.70 -18.30
N ALA A 264 3.53 -7.25 -19.19
CA ALA A 264 3.90 -8.00 -20.39
C ALA A 264 4.64 -9.29 -20.01
N GLN A 265 4.49 -10.34 -20.83
CA GLN A 265 5.36 -11.51 -20.66
C GLN A 265 6.77 -11.13 -21.12
N PRO A 266 7.82 -11.56 -20.39
CA PRO A 266 9.17 -11.49 -20.93
C PRO A 266 9.19 -12.23 -22.27
N ALA A 267 9.76 -11.62 -23.31
CA ALA A 267 9.88 -12.27 -24.60
C ALA A 267 10.62 -13.60 -24.43
N THR A 268 9.95 -14.72 -24.73
CA THR A 268 10.59 -16.03 -24.71
C THR A 268 11.65 -16.05 -25.81
N VAL A 269 12.93 -16.08 -25.45
CA VAL A 269 14.01 -16.30 -26.42
C VAL A 269 13.72 -17.63 -27.14
N GLY A 270 13.49 -17.54 -28.45
CA GLY A 270 12.74 -18.54 -29.22
C GLY A 270 13.24 -19.97 -29.09
N GLN A 271 12.29 -20.90 -28.97
CA GLN A 271 12.46 -22.25 -29.49
C GLN A 271 12.77 -22.11 -30.99
N LYS A 272 14.02 -22.41 -31.37
CA LYS A 272 14.37 -22.62 -32.78
C LYS A 272 13.39 -23.65 -33.35
N ALA A 273 12.61 -23.23 -34.34
CA ALA A 273 11.86 -24.12 -35.19
C ALA A 273 12.84 -25.10 -35.85
N ASN A 274 12.89 -26.34 -35.35
CA ASN A 274 13.47 -27.44 -36.11
C ASN A 274 12.46 -27.80 -37.19
N ALA A 275 12.59 -27.18 -38.36
CA ALA A 275 12.07 -27.74 -39.58
C ALA A 275 12.96 -28.95 -39.96
N THR A 276 12.36 -30.13 -40.06
CA THR A 276 12.84 -31.24 -40.89
C THR A 276 11.65 -31.75 -41.67
#